data_AF-C0PDE4-F1
#
_entry.id   AF-C0PDE4-F1
#
_cell.length_a   1.000
_cell.length_b   1.000
_cell.length_c   1.000
_cell.angle_alpha   90.00
_cell.angle_beta   90.00
_cell.angle_gamma   90.00
#
_symmetry.space_group_name_H-M   'P 1'
#
loop_
_entity.id
_entity.type
_entity.pdbx_description
1 polymer ?
#
loop_
_entity_poly.entity_id
_entity_poly.type
_entity_poly.pdbx_seq_one_letter_code
_entity_poly.pdbx_strand_id
1 'polypeptide(L)'
;MNADLVAFEDRKEQKLIYHYLVDNEMDTTYWTAGTDLAEQDSFVWFSNGQPVASDLWCNNEPNNAKNEEHCVEYKPLHPEAKMGLNDRVCTFKTGYICRAPQPKTVSFIVW
;
A
#
# COMPACT_ATOMS: atom_id res chain seq x y z
N MET A 1 18.21 -0.69 -5.88
CA MET A 1 17.46 0.43 -5.27
C MET A 1 17.50 0.20 -3.77
N ASN A 2 17.78 1.22 -2.96
CA ASN A 2 17.71 1.11 -1.50
C ASN A 2 16.30 1.49 -1.05
N ALA A 3 15.33 0.59 -1.24
CA ALA A 3 13.91 0.81 -0.99
C ALA A 3 13.19 -0.52 -0.82
N ASP A 4 12.09 -0.51 -0.06
CA ASP A 4 11.20 -1.65 0.15
C ASP A 4 9.83 -1.37 -0.46
N LEU A 5 8.97 -2.38 -0.61
CA LEU A 5 7.57 -2.13 -0.98
C LEU A 5 6.89 -1.25 0.09
N VAL A 6 5.96 -0.40 -0.36
CA VAL A 6 5.30 0.57 0.52
C VAL A 6 4.49 -0.13 1.60
N ALA A 7 4.69 0.30 2.84
CA ALA A 7 3.80 0.06 3.96
C ALA A 7 3.18 1.40 4.31
N PHE A 8 1.87 1.55 4.09
CA PHE A 8 1.17 2.79 4.41
C PHE A 8 1.09 2.98 5.92
N GLU A 9 1.52 4.14 6.40
CA GLU A 9 1.44 4.53 7.80
C GLU A 9 0.00 4.86 8.21
N ASP A 10 -0.70 5.62 7.37
CA ASP A 10 -2.05 6.06 7.62
C ASP A 10 -2.81 6.41 6.33
N ARG A 11 -4.10 6.72 6.47
CA ARG A 11 -4.95 7.15 5.35
C ARG A 11 -4.52 8.49 4.76
N LYS A 12 -3.73 9.32 5.45
CA LYS A 12 -3.21 10.58 4.87
C LYS A 12 -2.12 10.29 3.86
N GLU A 13 -1.16 9.41 4.16
CA GLU A 13 -0.14 8.95 3.21
C GLU A 13 -0.81 8.30 1.99
N GLN A 14 -1.82 7.45 2.22
CA GLN A 14 -2.60 6.81 1.17
C GLN A 14 -3.28 7.84 0.25
N LYS A 15 -3.87 8.91 0.79
CA LYS A 15 -4.47 10.02 0.02
C LYS A 15 -3.43 10.82 -0.77
N LEU A 16 -2.26 11.07 -0.21
CA LEU A 16 -1.19 11.77 -0.94
C LEU A 16 -0.76 10.98 -2.17
N ILE A 17 -0.61 9.66 -2.04
CA ILE A 17 -0.29 8.77 -3.15
C ILE A 17 -1.46 8.69 -4.14
N TYR A 18 -2.72 8.61 -3.68
CA TYR A 18 -3.91 8.68 -4.53
C TYR A 18 -3.87 9.90 -5.46
N HIS A 19 -3.72 11.10 -4.90
CA HIS A 19 -3.70 12.34 -5.69
C HIS A 19 -2.57 12.35 -6.70
N TYR A 20 -1.36 11.94 -6.29
CA TYR A 20 -0.24 11.84 -7.21
C TYR A 20 -0.54 10.90 -8.39
N LEU A 21 -1.08 9.71 -8.14
CA LEU A 21 -1.38 8.75 -9.20
C LEU A 21 -2.47 9.25 -10.14
N VAL A 22 -3.56 9.80 -9.59
CA VAL A 22 -4.68 10.35 -10.37
C VAL A 22 -4.24 11.54 -11.22
N ASP A 23 -3.52 12.49 -10.62
CA ASP A 23 -3.08 13.72 -11.30
C ASP A 23 -2.09 13.43 -12.44
N ASN A 24 -1.43 12.26 -12.41
CA ASN A 24 -0.50 11.80 -13.44
C ASN A 24 -1.09 10.74 -14.38
N GLU A 25 -2.42 10.51 -14.37
CA GLU A 25 -3.10 9.51 -15.22
C GLU A 25 -2.52 8.08 -15.03
N MET A 26 -2.19 7.76 -13.78
CA MET A 26 -1.61 6.51 -13.33
C MET A 26 -2.59 5.71 -12.45
N ASP A 27 -3.89 5.83 -12.71
CA ASP A 27 -5.01 5.24 -11.97
C ASP A 27 -5.19 3.72 -12.25
N THR A 28 -4.12 2.95 -12.07
CA THR A 28 -4.11 1.49 -12.07
C THR A 28 -3.85 0.93 -10.66
N THR A 29 -3.79 -0.39 -10.49
CA THR A 29 -3.48 -1.02 -9.19
C THR A 29 -1.99 -1.17 -8.97
N TYR A 30 -1.55 -1.21 -7.70
CA TYR A 30 -0.13 -1.32 -7.38
C TYR A 30 0.10 -2.25 -6.21
N TRP A 31 1.08 -3.14 -6.33
CA TRP A 31 1.54 -3.95 -5.19
C TRP A 31 2.12 -3.08 -4.08
N THR A 32 1.84 -3.53 -2.86
CA THR A 32 2.31 -2.96 -1.60
C THR A 32 3.09 -4.03 -0.81
N ALA A 33 3.57 -3.70 0.39
CA ALA A 33 4.20 -4.67 1.28
C ALA A 33 3.22 -5.55 2.08
N GLY A 34 1.91 -5.45 1.84
CA GLY A 34 0.91 -6.13 2.66
C GLY A 34 0.75 -7.60 2.25
N THR A 35 0.61 -8.49 3.23
CA THR A 35 0.39 -9.93 3.03
C THR A 35 -0.15 -10.61 4.28
N ASP A 36 -0.87 -11.72 4.11
CA ASP A 36 -1.27 -12.65 5.18
C ASP A 36 -0.61 -14.04 5.02
N LEU A 37 0.42 -14.17 4.17
CA LEU A 37 1.08 -15.47 3.87
C LEU A 37 1.64 -16.19 5.09
N ALA A 38 1.91 -15.47 6.18
CA ALA A 38 2.40 -16.05 7.44
C ALA A 38 1.26 -16.69 8.26
N GLU A 39 0.08 -16.07 8.26
CA GLU A 39 -1.10 -16.50 9.00
C GLU A 39 -2.34 -15.93 8.30
N GLN A 40 -3.20 -16.82 7.80
CA GLN A 40 -4.43 -16.47 7.07
C GLN A 40 -5.26 -15.45 7.87
N ASP A 41 -5.79 -14.44 7.19
CA ASP A 41 -6.61 -13.35 7.74
C ASP A 41 -5.85 -12.39 8.70
N SER A 42 -4.53 -12.58 8.87
CA SER A 42 -3.65 -11.75 9.68
C SER A 42 -2.71 -10.93 8.79
N PHE A 43 -3.24 -9.85 8.21
CA PHE A 43 -2.49 -9.01 7.27
C PHE A 43 -1.44 -8.15 7.98
N VAL A 44 -0.20 -8.27 7.54
CA VAL A 44 0.95 -7.48 8.01
C VAL A 44 1.70 -6.84 6.86
N TRP A 45 2.39 -5.76 7.15
CA TRP A 45 3.40 -5.18 6.26
C TRP A 45 4.72 -5.93 6.42
N PHE A 46 5.14 -6.75 5.45
CA PHE A 46 6.37 -7.53 5.60
C PHE A 46 7.65 -6.67 5.70
N SER A 47 7.59 -5.39 5.29
CA SER A 47 8.72 -4.46 5.35
C SER A 47 8.99 -3.90 6.75
N ASN A 48 8.01 -3.93 7.67
CA ASN A 48 8.17 -3.41 9.03
C ASN A 48 7.51 -4.26 10.14
N GLY A 49 6.81 -5.35 9.77
CA GLY A 49 6.15 -6.27 10.66
C GLY A 49 4.89 -5.74 11.36
N GLN A 50 4.44 -4.52 11.04
CA GLN A 50 3.24 -3.94 11.64
C GLN A 50 1.97 -4.47 10.99
N PRO A 51 0.85 -4.60 11.74
CA PRO A 51 -0.45 -4.95 11.18
C PRO A 51 -0.93 -3.92 10.15
N VAL A 52 -1.64 -4.38 9.12
CA VAL A 52 -2.33 -3.48 8.18
C VAL A 52 -3.55 -2.90 8.87
N ALA A 53 -3.65 -1.56 8.94
CA ALA A 53 -4.76 -0.89 9.60
C ALA A 53 -6.09 -1.09 8.84
N SER A 54 -7.17 -1.39 9.59
CA SER A 54 -8.47 -1.75 9.01
C SER A 54 -9.11 -0.62 8.19
N ASP A 55 -8.78 0.63 8.50
CA ASP A 55 -9.32 1.79 7.80
C ASP A 55 -8.66 2.03 6.45
N LEU A 56 -7.62 1.30 6.06
CA LEU A 56 -6.92 1.45 4.77
C LEU A 56 -7.54 0.63 3.63
N TRP A 57 -8.39 -0.35 3.95
CA TRP A 57 -9.01 -1.26 2.99
C TRP A 57 -10.11 -0.58 2.16
N CYS A 58 -10.34 -1.10 0.96
CA CYS A 58 -11.57 -0.83 0.23
C CYS A 58 -12.77 -1.41 0.98
N ASN A 59 -13.97 -0.92 0.64
CA ASN A 59 -15.20 -1.50 1.18
C ASN A 59 -15.29 -3.00 0.84
N ASN A 60 -15.58 -3.81 1.83
CA ASN A 60 -15.66 -5.29 1.77
C ASN A 60 -14.33 -6.01 1.55
N GLU A 61 -13.19 -5.34 1.67
CA GLU A 61 -11.86 -5.96 1.67
C GLU A 61 -11.28 -6.06 3.09
N PRO A 62 -10.37 -7.02 3.34
CA PRO A 62 -9.99 -8.14 2.47
C PRO A 62 -11.09 -9.20 2.36
N ASN A 63 -11.24 -9.84 1.20
CA ASN A 63 -12.34 -10.79 0.94
C ASN A 63 -11.89 -12.24 0.66
N ASN A 64 -10.58 -12.45 0.49
CA ASN A 64 -9.92 -13.70 0.14
C ASN A 64 -10.63 -14.46 -1.01
N ALA A 65 -10.80 -13.83 -2.17
CA ALA A 65 -11.60 -14.42 -3.25
C ALA A 65 -11.05 -15.78 -3.65
N LYS A 66 -11.93 -16.79 -3.66
CA LYS A 66 -11.60 -18.20 -3.96
C LYS A 66 -10.58 -18.84 -3.01
N ASN A 67 -10.28 -18.20 -1.87
CA ASN A 67 -9.25 -18.62 -0.92
C ASN A 67 -7.83 -18.62 -1.54
N GLU A 68 -7.52 -17.67 -2.41
CA GLU A 68 -6.23 -17.58 -3.12
C GLU A 68 -5.55 -16.19 -3.01
N GLU A 69 -6.14 -15.24 -2.28
CA GLU A 69 -5.72 -13.84 -2.28
C GLU A 69 -4.90 -13.49 -1.03
N HIS A 70 -3.57 -13.55 -1.14
CA HIS A 70 -2.64 -13.41 0.00
C HIS A 70 -1.66 -12.23 -0.08
N CYS A 71 -1.75 -11.42 -1.14
CA CYS A 71 -0.91 -10.25 -1.34
C CYS A 71 -1.78 -9.00 -1.48
N VAL A 72 -1.30 -7.85 -1.02
CA VAL A 72 -2.12 -6.63 -0.98
C VAL A 72 -1.75 -5.68 -2.11
N GLU A 73 -2.73 -5.35 -2.95
CA GLU A 73 -2.65 -4.25 -3.90
C GLU A 73 -3.36 -3.00 -3.38
N TYR A 74 -2.88 -1.84 -3.79
CA TYR A 74 -3.53 -0.55 -3.60
C TYR A 74 -4.31 -0.18 -4.87
N LYS A 75 -5.58 0.20 -4.69
CA LYS A 75 -6.50 0.62 -5.74
C LYS A 75 -6.82 2.11 -5.61
N PRO A 76 -6.25 3.00 -6.44
CA PRO A 76 -6.56 4.44 -6.46
C PRO A 76 -7.90 4.71 -7.17
N LEU A 77 -9.00 4.13 -6.69
CA LEU A 77 -10.31 4.18 -7.34
C LEU A 77 -10.96 5.57 -7.24
N HIS A 78 -11.68 5.96 -8.30
CA HIS A 78 -12.57 7.12 -8.31
C HIS A 78 -14.02 6.78 -7.93
N PRO A 79 -14.71 7.63 -7.14
CA PRO A 79 -14.19 8.80 -6.42
C PRO A 79 -13.25 8.41 -5.27
N GLU A 80 -12.44 9.34 -4.76
CA GLU A 80 -11.44 9.12 -3.69
C GLU A 80 -11.97 8.28 -2.51
N ALA A 81 -13.25 8.42 -2.16
CA ALA A 81 -13.88 7.63 -1.09
C ALA A 81 -13.88 6.11 -1.34
N LYS A 82 -13.61 5.64 -2.56
CA LYS A 82 -13.52 4.22 -2.92
C LYS A 82 -12.08 3.69 -2.93
N MET A 83 -11.06 4.56 -2.82
CA MET A 83 -9.67 4.13 -2.85
C MET A 83 -9.28 3.39 -1.57
N GLY A 84 -8.41 2.39 -1.71
CA GLY A 84 -8.01 1.56 -0.58
C GLY A 84 -7.21 0.34 -1.00
N LEU A 85 -6.97 -0.53 -0.04
CA LEU A 85 -6.29 -1.79 -0.20
C LEU A 85 -7.26 -2.91 -0.62
N ASN A 86 -6.73 -3.92 -1.31
CA ASN A 86 -7.43 -5.11 -1.74
C ASN A 86 -6.45 -6.29 -1.68
N ASP A 87 -6.86 -7.41 -1.09
CA ASP A 87 -6.11 -8.65 -1.19
C ASP A 87 -6.31 -9.28 -2.57
N ARG A 88 -5.24 -9.84 -3.12
CA ARG A 88 -5.19 -10.30 -4.50
C ARG A 88 -4.27 -11.50 -4.62
N VAL A 89 -4.56 -12.36 -5.59
CA VAL A 89 -3.70 -13.50 -5.93
C VAL A 89 -2.31 -12.98 -6.28
N CYS A 90 -1.30 -13.39 -5.52
CA CYS A 90 0.06 -12.86 -5.60
C CYS A 90 0.71 -12.95 -6.99
N THR A 91 0.24 -13.84 -7.85
CA THR A 91 0.75 -14.02 -9.22
C THR A 91 0.18 -13.00 -10.23
N PHE A 92 -0.72 -12.11 -9.79
CA PHE A 92 -1.29 -11.07 -10.65
C PHE A 92 -0.20 -10.08 -11.11
N LYS A 93 -0.24 -9.70 -12.38
CA LYS A 93 0.75 -8.80 -12.99
C LYS A 93 0.26 -7.37 -12.91
N THR A 94 0.88 -6.56 -12.06
CA THR A 94 0.61 -5.13 -11.94
C THR A 94 1.86 -4.35 -11.52
N GLY A 95 1.76 -3.03 -11.43
CA GLY A 95 2.83 -2.16 -10.95
C GLY A 95 3.11 -2.37 -9.46
N TYR A 96 4.09 -1.65 -8.92
CA TYR A 96 4.38 -1.67 -7.48
C TYR A 96 4.83 -0.29 -7.01
N ILE A 97 4.56 0.03 -5.75
CA ILE A 97 5.03 1.27 -5.11
C ILE A 97 6.07 0.91 -4.07
N CYS A 98 7.23 1.55 -4.14
CA CYS A 98 8.30 1.40 -3.17
C CYS A 98 8.41 2.63 -2.26
N ARG A 99 8.81 2.41 -1.02
CA ARG A 99 9.22 3.44 -0.08
C ARG A 99 10.75 3.43 0.05
N ALA A 100 11.37 4.53 -0.33
CA ALA A 100 12.80 4.75 -0.10
C ALA A 100 13.02 5.45 1.24
N PRO A 101 14.14 5.19 1.94
CA PRO A 101 14.54 5.99 3.10
C PRO A 101 14.69 7.46 2.69
N GLN A 102 14.07 8.38 3.44
CA GLN A 102 14.37 9.79 3.26
C GLN A 102 15.84 10.05 3.65
N PRO A 103 16.59 10.85 2.87
CA PRO A 103 17.89 11.33 3.31
C PRO A 103 17.74 12.05 4.65
N LYS A 104 18.58 11.71 5.64
CA LYS A 104 18.63 12.49 6.90
C LYS A 104 19.25 13.85 6.59
N THR A 105 18.41 14.87 6.40
CA THR A 105 18.87 16.25 6.22
C THR A 105 19.10 16.88 7.59
N VAL A 106 20.34 17.33 7.87
CA VAL A 106 20.63 18.11 9.08
C VAL A 106 20.76 19.58 8.67
N SER A 107 19.89 20.42 9.22
CA SER A 107 19.96 21.87 9.05
C SER A 107 20.81 22.46 10.18
N PHE A 108 22.01 22.92 9.85
CA PHE A 108 22.81 23.72 10.77
C PHE A 108 22.50 25.19 10.51
N ILE A 109 21.87 25.86 11.47
CA ILE A 109 21.82 27.32 11.51
C ILE A 109 23.12 27.76 12.17
N VAL A 110 24.07 28.23 11.35
CA VAL A 110 25.30 28.84 11.84
C VAL A 110 25.06 30.34 11.88
N TRP A 111 25.18 30.93 13.08
CA TRP A 111 25.17 32.37 13.30
C TRP A 111 26.58 32.93 13.23
#